data_AF-A0A7S1QNI9-F1
#
_entry.id   AF-A0A7S1QNI9-F1
#
_cell.length_a   1.000
_cell.length_b   1.000
_cell.length_c   1.000
_cell.angle_alpha   90.00
_cell.angle_beta   90.00
_cell.angle_gamma   90.00
#
_symmetry.space_group_name_H-M   'P 1'
#
loop_
_entity.id
_entity.type
_entity.pdbx_description
1 polymer ?
#
loop_
_entity_poly.entity_id
_entity_poly.type
_entity_poly.pdbx_seq_one_letter_code
_entity_poly.pdbx_strand_id
1 'polypeptide(L)'
;LVAHPFSVAWYDAEAHRAELYIKSGGPGTFSGKVYEAAQGSVLAGRGAGTTGFYGALQVPPGHLRRMLLVSGGIGVTPMLSMLCAASRDEKWTRAGTIRFLWLLPEPGLVAAAA
;
A
#
# COMPACT_ATOMS: atom_id res chain seq x y z
N LEU A 1 -21.15 -0.92 -12.56
CA LEU A 1 -20.06 -0.57 -11.62
C LEU A 1 -18.97 -1.62 -11.77
N VAL A 2 -17.72 -1.21 -11.99
CA VAL A 2 -16.57 -2.13 -12.10
C VAL A 2 -15.68 -1.89 -10.89
N ALA A 3 -15.39 -2.94 -10.12
CA ALA A 3 -14.48 -2.87 -8.98
C ALA A 3 -13.03 -2.96 -9.46
N HIS A 4 -12.15 -2.15 -8.89
CA HIS A 4 -10.73 -2.13 -9.22
C HIS A 4 -9.92 -2.54 -7.97
N PRO A 5 -9.09 -3.60 -8.05
CA PRO A 5 -8.35 -4.08 -6.89
C PRO A 5 -7.14 -3.18 -6.62
N PHE A 6 -6.95 -2.82 -5.35
CA PHE A 6 -5.79 -2.09 -4.86
C PHE A 6 -5.32 -2.69 -3.55
N SER A 7 -4.01 -2.76 -3.36
CA SER A 7 -3.43 -3.09 -2.05
C SER A 7 -3.58 -1.90 -1.11
N VAL A 8 -3.83 -2.19 0.16
CA VAL A 8 -3.86 -1.21 1.23
C VAL A 8 -2.42 -0.97 1.68
N ALA A 9 -2.00 0.29 1.71
CA ALA A 9 -0.67 0.67 2.19
C ALA A 9 -0.61 0.66 3.72
N TRP A 10 -1.69 1.14 4.34
CA TRP A 10 -1.84 1.22 5.78
C TRP A 10 -3.33 1.32 6.13
N TYR A 11 -3.69 0.80 7.30
CA TYR A 11 -5.01 0.97 7.87
C TYR A 11 -4.87 1.42 9.33
N ASP A 12 -5.51 2.55 9.63
CA ASP A 12 -5.73 3.04 10.98
C ASP A 12 -7.11 2.57 11.45
N ALA A 13 -7.13 1.66 12.42
CA ALA A 13 -8.36 1.14 13.00
C ALA A 13 -9.06 2.17 13.89
N GLU A 14 -8.32 3.07 14.55
CA GLU A 14 -8.89 4.09 15.44
C GLU A 14 -9.50 5.23 14.63
N ALA A 15 -8.79 5.68 13.60
CA ALA A 15 -9.28 6.73 12.71
C ALA A 15 -10.20 6.21 11.59
N HIS A 16 -10.43 4.89 11.52
CA HIS A 16 -11.16 4.22 10.43
C HIS A 16 -10.68 4.63 9.03
N ARG A 17 -9.37 4.79 8.86
CA ARG A 17 -8.75 5.34 7.65
C ARG A 17 -7.86 4.31 6.97
N ALA A 18 -8.18 3.98 5.72
CA ALA A 18 -7.31 3.20 4.84
C ALA A 18 -6.58 4.13 3.88
N GLU A 19 -5.28 3.91 3.71
CA GLU A 19 -4.47 4.61 2.72
C GLU A 19 -4.12 3.67 1.56
N LEU A 20 -4.25 4.20 0.34
CA LEU A 20 -3.98 3.47 -0.90
C LEU A 20 -3.08 4.32 -1.79
N TYR A 21 -2.05 3.70 -2.35
CA TYR A 21 -1.25 4.30 -3.40
C TYR A 21 -1.65 3.73 -4.75
N ILE A 22 -2.21 4.60 -5.60
CA ILE A 22 -2.73 4.24 -6.91
C ILE A 22 -1.83 4.88 -7.97
N LYS A 23 -1.08 4.05 -8.70
CA LYS A 23 -0.32 4.52 -9.87
C LYS A 23 -1.31 4.87 -10.99
N SER A 24 -1.18 6.07 -11.56
CA SER A 24 -1.93 6.43 -12.77
C SER A 24 -1.51 5.54 -13.95
N GLY A 25 -2.48 4.87 -14.55
CA GLY A 25 -2.33 4.17 -15.82
C GLY A 25 -2.35 5.08 -17.05
N GLY A 26 -2.45 6.40 -16.87
CA GLY A 26 -2.53 7.39 -17.94
C GLY A 26 -3.96 7.68 -18.41
N PRO A 27 -4.11 8.61 -19.38
CA PRO A 27 -5.41 9.07 -19.87
C PRO A 27 -6.31 7.93 -20.35
N GLY A 28 -7.61 8.04 -20.08
CA GLY A 28 -8.61 7.04 -20.47
C GLY A 28 -8.72 5.83 -19.53
N THR A 29 -7.73 5.58 -18.66
CA THR A 29 -7.81 4.50 -17.65
C THR A 29 -8.61 4.93 -16.42
N PHE A 30 -9.14 3.96 -15.66
CA PHE A 30 -9.79 4.24 -14.38
C PHE A 30 -8.87 5.01 -13.41
N SER A 31 -7.65 4.50 -13.21
CA SER A 31 -6.64 5.13 -12.36
C SER A 31 -6.20 6.52 -12.86
N GLY A 32 -6.25 6.76 -14.17
CA GLY A 32 -6.01 8.08 -14.76
C GLY A 32 -7.09 9.08 -14.39
N LYS A 33 -8.36 8.67 -14.48
CA LYS A 33 -9.50 9.49 -14.03
C LYS A 33 -9.45 9.78 -12.53
N VAL A 34 -9.04 8.81 -11.71
CA VAL A 34 -8.84 9.00 -10.26
C VAL A 34 -7.74 10.05 -10.02
N TYR A 35 -6.63 9.95 -10.74
CA TYR A 35 -5.54 10.93 -10.66
C TYR A 35 -6.01 12.35 -11.03
N GLU A 36 -6.68 12.51 -12.16
CA GLU A 36 -7.22 13.80 -12.62
C GLU A 36 -8.24 14.38 -11.60
N ALA A 37 -9.15 13.54 -11.08
CA ALA A 37 -10.13 13.97 -10.09
C ALA A 37 -9.49 14.36 -8.75
N ALA A 38 -8.38 13.71 -8.37
CA ALA A 38 -7.62 14.06 -7.17
C ALA A 38 -6.91 15.42 -7.32
N GLN A 39 -6.35 15.74 -8.50
CA GLN A 39 -5.73 17.04 -8.77
C GLN A 39 -6.75 18.20 -8.68
N GLY A 40 -8.00 17.94 -9.07
CA GLY A 40 -9.09 18.94 -9.00
C GLY A 40 -9.84 18.99 -7.67
N SER A 41 -9.39 18.29 -6.62
CA SER A 41 -10.11 18.15 -5.32
C SER A 41 -11.55 17.61 -5.44
N VAL A 42 -11.92 17.01 -6.57
CA VAL A 42 -13.29 16.52 -6.84
C VAL A 42 -13.66 15.36 -5.92
N LEU A 43 -12.65 14.63 -5.45
CA LEU A 43 -12.80 13.48 -4.57
C LEU A 43 -12.99 13.86 -3.09
N ALA A 44 -12.73 15.12 -2.70
CA ALA A 44 -12.87 15.55 -1.32
C ALA A 44 -14.33 15.44 -0.86
N GLY A 45 -14.56 14.76 0.27
CA GLY A 45 -15.90 14.54 0.82
C GLY A 45 -16.78 13.57 0.02
N ARG A 46 -16.27 12.95 -1.06
CA ARG A 46 -16.99 11.91 -1.80
C ARG A 46 -16.64 10.53 -1.24
N GLY A 47 -17.68 9.73 -0.98
CA GLY A 47 -17.50 8.34 -0.58
C GLY A 47 -17.05 7.46 -1.75
N ALA A 48 -16.20 6.48 -1.46
CA ALA A 48 -15.90 5.38 -2.37
C ALA A 48 -16.57 4.10 -1.83
N GLY A 49 -17.25 3.36 -2.70
CA GLY A 49 -17.71 2.01 -2.36
C GLY A 49 -16.51 1.07 -2.32
N THR A 50 -16.35 0.33 -1.23
CA THR A 50 -15.29 -0.66 -1.08
C THR A 50 -15.90 -2.05 -0.86
N THR A 51 -15.22 -3.05 -1.40
CA THR A 51 -15.52 -4.47 -1.16
C THR A 51 -14.21 -5.11 -0.71
N GLY A 52 -14.22 -5.92 0.36
CA GLY A 52 -13.02 -6.50 0.94
C GLY A 52 -13.03 -6.48 2.47
N PHE A 53 -11.91 -6.70 3.16
CA PHE A 53 -10.54 -6.91 2.65
C PHE A 53 -10.33 -8.29 2.01
N TYR A 54 -9.48 -8.35 0.99
CA TYR A 54 -9.10 -9.58 0.30
C TYR A 54 -7.60 -9.81 0.41
N GLY A 55 -7.21 -11.08 0.50
CA GLY A 55 -5.82 -11.49 0.65
C GLY A 55 -5.47 -11.86 2.10
N ALA A 56 -4.73 -12.94 2.24
CA ALA A 56 -4.14 -13.36 3.50
C ALA A 56 -2.64 -13.51 3.29
N LEU A 57 -1.84 -12.94 4.21
CA LEU A 57 -0.41 -13.18 4.21
C LEU A 57 -0.19 -14.67 4.42
N GLN A 58 0.29 -15.36 3.39
CA GLN A 58 0.45 -16.82 3.39
C GLN A 58 1.58 -17.27 4.33
N VAL A 59 2.46 -16.35 4.73
CA VAL A 59 3.62 -16.66 5.56
C VAL A 59 3.45 -16.03 6.94
N PRO A 60 3.35 -16.81 8.03
CA PRO A 60 3.23 -16.29 9.38
C PRO A 60 4.53 -15.61 9.81
N PRO A 61 4.54 -14.28 10.02
CA PRO A 61 5.76 -13.52 10.32
C PRO A 61 6.45 -13.98 11.60
N GLY A 62 5.67 -14.35 12.61
CA GLY A 62 6.18 -14.79 13.91
C GLY A 62 6.94 -16.12 13.90
N HIS A 63 6.96 -16.84 12.77
CA HIS A 63 7.75 -18.06 12.59
C HIS A 63 9.05 -17.82 11.82
N LEU A 64 9.30 -16.60 11.36
CA LEU A 64 10.50 -16.26 10.62
C LEU A 64 11.52 -15.63 11.57
N ARG A 65 12.79 -16.06 11.50
CA ARG A 65 13.89 -15.37 12.19
C ARG A 65 14.38 -14.15 11.41
N ARG A 66 14.25 -14.20 10.08
CA ARG A 66 14.69 -13.17 9.14
C ARG A 66 13.68 -13.07 8.01
N MET A 67 13.39 -11.85 7.56
CA MET A 67 12.49 -11.57 6.45
C MET A 67 13.19 -10.66 5.46
N LEU A 68 13.10 -10.98 4.17
CA LEU A 68 13.50 -10.10 3.07
C LEU A 68 12.25 -9.75 2.27
N LEU A 69 11.88 -8.48 2.30
CA LEU A 69 10.81 -7.91 1.51
C LEU A 69 11.40 -7.33 0.23
N VAL A 70 10.92 -7.75 -0.94
CA VAL A 70 11.40 -7.29 -2.24
C VAL A 70 10.21 -6.76 -3.04
N SER A 71 10.31 -5.52 -3.52
CA SER A 71 9.27 -4.95 -4.38
C SER A 71 9.85 -4.07 -5.48
N GLY A 72 9.14 -3.99 -6.61
CA GLY A 72 9.43 -3.04 -7.69
C GLY A 72 8.28 -2.04 -7.89
N GLY A 73 8.60 -0.76 -8.04
CA GLY A 73 7.61 0.29 -8.33
C GLY A 73 6.45 0.33 -7.32
N ILE A 74 5.21 0.40 -7.82
CA ILE A 74 3.98 0.43 -6.98
C ILE A 74 3.70 -0.89 -6.24
N GLY A 75 4.42 -1.97 -6.56
CA GLY A 75 4.36 -3.23 -5.82
C GLY A 75 4.85 -3.10 -4.36
N VAL A 76 5.40 -1.96 -3.98
CA VAL A 76 5.77 -1.62 -2.59
C VAL A 76 4.58 -1.52 -1.64
N THR A 77 3.39 -1.18 -2.14
CA THR A 77 2.20 -0.90 -1.32
C THR A 77 1.91 -1.97 -0.25
N PRO A 78 1.81 -3.28 -0.57
CA PRO A 78 1.61 -4.30 0.46
C PRO A 78 2.81 -4.43 1.43
N MET A 79 4.04 -4.15 0.98
CA MET A 79 5.23 -4.19 1.85
C MET A 79 5.16 -3.09 2.91
N LEU A 80 4.64 -1.90 2.59
CA LEU A 80 4.41 -0.83 3.56
C LEU A 80 3.43 -1.26 4.65
N SER A 81 2.35 -1.95 4.27
CA SER A 81 1.39 -2.47 5.25
C SER A 81 2.02 -3.50 6.17
N MET A 82 2.90 -4.36 5.65
CA MET A 82 3.64 -5.34 6.45
C MET A 82 4.65 -4.67 7.38
N LEU A 83 5.37 -3.65 6.92
CA LEU A 83 6.33 -2.89 7.74
C LEU A 83 5.63 -2.11 8.86
N CYS A 84 4.46 -1.52 8.57
CA CYS A 84 3.64 -0.85 9.58
C CYS A 84 3.08 -1.85 10.60
N ALA A 85 2.60 -3.02 10.16
CA ALA A 85 2.22 -4.09 11.08
C ALA A 85 3.42 -4.52 11.94
N ALA A 86 4.60 -4.63 11.35
CA ALA A 86 5.81 -5.03 12.06
C ALA A 86 6.28 -4.02 13.12
N SER A 87 6.00 -2.73 12.95
CA SER A 87 6.33 -1.71 13.95
C SER A 87 5.32 -1.63 15.10
N ARG A 88 4.13 -2.22 14.94
CA ARG A 88 3.03 -2.13 15.91
C ARG A 88 2.69 -3.47 16.60
N ASP A 89 3.03 -4.60 16.00
CA ASP A 89 2.65 -5.94 16.47
C ASP A 89 3.88 -6.76 16.90
N GLU A 90 3.95 -7.12 18.18
CA GLU A 90 5.01 -7.94 18.76
C GLU A 90 5.13 -9.34 18.14
N LYS A 91 4.09 -9.85 17.47
CA LYS A 91 4.17 -11.11 16.73
C LYS A 91 5.15 -11.03 15.57
N TRP A 92 5.35 -9.83 15.01
CA TRP A 92 6.31 -9.57 13.95
C TRP A 92 7.70 -9.29 14.51
N THR A 93 7.83 -8.77 15.73
CA THR A 93 9.14 -8.48 16.35
C THR A 93 9.94 -9.73 16.70
N ARG A 94 9.30 -10.92 16.79
CA ARG A 94 10.00 -12.21 16.84
C ARG A 94 10.84 -12.49 15.59
N ALA A 95 10.50 -11.86 14.45
CA ALA A 95 11.38 -11.82 13.30
C ALA A 95 12.52 -10.84 13.58
N GLY A 96 13.61 -11.37 14.15
CA GLY A 96 14.74 -10.57 14.61
C GLY A 96 15.41 -9.67 13.57
N THR A 97 15.14 -9.83 12.27
CA THR A 97 15.58 -8.85 11.24
C THR A 97 14.63 -8.83 10.04
N ILE A 98 14.12 -7.64 9.71
CA ILE A 98 13.42 -7.38 8.44
C ILE A 98 14.34 -6.53 7.56
N ARG A 99 14.61 -6.99 6.35
CA ARG A 99 15.30 -6.22 5.30
C ARG A 99 14.31 -5.89 4.20
N PHE A 100 14.33 -4.65 3.73
CA PHE A 100 13.48 -4.19 2.66
C PHE A 100 14.31 -3.72 1.47
N LEU A 101 14.06 -4.30 0.31
CA LEU A 101 14.68 -3.94 -0.97
C LEU A 101 13.59 -3.38 -1.90
N TRP A 102 13.67 -2.08 -2.16
CA TRP A 102 12.78 -1.41 -3.11
C TRP A 102 13.53 -1.07 -4.39
N LEU A 103 13.07 -1.65 -5.50
CA LEU A 103 13.60 -1.43 -6.84
C LEU A 103 12.76 -0.34 -7.54
N LEU A 104 13.44 0.73 -7.95
CA LEU A 104 12.84 1.84 -8.68
C LEU A 104 13.66 2.13 -9.94
N PRO A 105 13.00 2.40 -11.08
CA PRO A 105 13.72 2.83 -12.28
C PRO A 105 14.33 4.22 -12.10
N GLU A 106 13.69 5.10 -11.32
CA GLU A 106 14.13 6.48 -11.07
C GLU A 106 13.93 6.85 -9.59
N PRO A 107 14.96 7.40 -8.91
CA PRO A 107 14.87 7.80 -7.49
C PRO A 107 13.85 8.91 -7.21
N GLY A 108 13.52 9.74 -8.20
CA GLY A 108 12.61 10.89 -8.06
C GLY A 108 11.18 10.52 -7.63
N LEU A 109 10.78 9.25 -7.79
CA LEU A 109 9.50 8.72 -7.32
C LEU A 109 9.37 8.67 -5.78
N VAL A 110 10.49 8.67 -5.05
CA VAL A 110 10.49 8.68 -3.56
C VAL A 110 10.44 10.11 -3.02
N ALA A 111 11.09 11.06 -3.70
CA ALA A 111 11.25 12.43 -3.22
C ALA A 111 9.96 13.27 -3.30
N ALA A 112 9.01 12.90 -4.17
CA ALA A 112 7.73 13.58 -4.28
C ALA A 112 6.74 13.28 -3.13
N ALA A 113 7.10 12.39 -2.21
CA ALA A 113 6.28 11.98 -1.07
C ALA A 113 6.81 12.48 0.29
N ALA A 114 7.88 13.29 0.30
CA ALA A 114 8.50 13.87 1.49
C ALA A 114 8.22 15.37 1.62
#